data_AF-A0A1B8TD71-F1
#
_entry.id   AF-A0A1B8TD71-F1
#
_cell.length_a   1.000
_cell.length_b   1.000
_cell.length_c   1.000
_cell.angle_alpha   90.00
_cell.angle_beta   90.00
_cell.angle_gamma   90.00
#
_symmetry.space_group_name_H-M   'P 1'
#
loop_
_entity.id
_entity.type
_entity.pdbx_description
1 polymer ?
#
loop_
_entity_poly.entity_id
_entity_poly.type
_entity_poly.pdbx_seq_one_letter_code
_entity_poly.pdbx_strand_id
1 'polypeptide(L)'
;MIEDNDPFAAPRWDTAPSWASWLAQDYDANWFWYDKKPKPGVGREGWVVEDDSRSKVAKRPTSRAANSAWHGTLQAKPAPVGLD
;
A
#
# COMPACT_ATOMS: atom_id res chain seq x y z
N MET A 1 -11.69 17.17 -14.18
CA MET A 1 -11.01 16.85 -12.92
C MET A 1 -11.21 15.36 -12.73
N ILE A 2 -10.20 14.53 -13.00
CA ILE A 2 -10.32 13.09 -12.78
C ILE A 2 -10.19 12.93 -11.27
N GLU A 3 -11.32 12.81 -10.59
CA GLU A 3 -11.32 12.48 -9.18
C GLU A 3 -10.54 11.18 -9.02
N ASP A 4 -9.63 11.16 -8.06
CA ASP A 4 -8.87 10.00 -7.57
C ASP A 4 -9.82 8.98 -6.88
N ASN A 5 -10.99 8.74 -7.48
CA ASN A 5 -12.08 7.90 -6.98
C ASN A 5 -11.87 6.42 -7.29
N ASP A 6 -10.88 6.07 -8.11
CA ASP A 6 -10.55 4.67 -8.29
C ASP A 6 -9.89 4.12 -7.01
N PRO A 7 -10.53 3.19 -6.30
CA PRO A 7 -9.99 2.66 -5.06
C PRO A 7 -8.73 1.82 -5.31
N PHE A 8 -8.55 1.29 -6.54
CA PHE A 8 -7.43 0.43 -6.92
C PHE A 8 -6.21 1.21 -7.44
N ALA A 9 -6.32 2.52 -7.61
CA ALA A 9 -5.21 3.40 -7.95
C ALA A 9 -4.29 3.59 -6.74
N ALA A 10 -3.02 3.22 -6.91
CA ALA A 10 -2.00 3.35 -5.88
C ALA A 10 -1.74 4.82 -5.51
N PRO A 11 -1.68 5.16 -4.22
CA PRO A 11 -1.25 6.48 -3.76
C PRO A 11 0.13 6.86 -4.29
N ARG A 12 0.32 8.16 -4.55
CA ARG A 12 1.60 8.68 -5.03
C ARG A 12 2.67 8.62 -3.93
N TRP A 13 3.85 8.14 -4.29
CA TRP A 13 5.00 8.04 -3.37
C TRP A 13 5.49 9.39 -2.83
N ASP A 14 5.19 10.50 -3.51
CA ASP A 14 5.47 11.86 -3.01
C ASP A 14 4.68 12.22 -1.73
N THR A 15 3.58 11.51 -1.46
CA THR A 15 2.79 11.64 -0.21
C THR A 15 3.21 10.66 0.88
N ALA A 16 4.14 9.76 0.58
CA ALA A 16 4.55 8.71 1.50
C ALA A 16 5.37 9.29 2.67
N PRO A 17 5.21 8.75 3.90
CA PRO A 17 6.12 9.04 4.99
C PRO A 17 7.57 8.76 4.60
N SER A 18 8.52 9.53 5.15
CA SER A 18 9.95 9.36 4.84
C SER A 18 10.49 7.97 5.15
N TRP A 19 9.92 7.29 6.15
CA TRP A 19 10.26 5.92 6.56
C TRP A 19 9.63 4.83 5.68
N ALA A 20 8.63 5.16 4.86
CA ALA A 20 7.93 4.18 4.05
C ALA A 20 8.84 3.69 2.93
N SER A 21 8.95 2.36 2.82
CA SER A 21 9.70 1.67 1.77
C SER A 21 8.82 0.73 0.96
N TRP A 22 7.60 0.46 1.41
CA TRP A 22 6.63 -0.42 0.76
C TRP A 22 5.23 0.17 0.78
N LEU A 23 4.47 -0.13 -0.27
CA LEU A 23 3.06 0.24 -0.43
C LEU A 23 2.31 -1.01 -0.83
N ALA A 24 1.17 -1.27 -0.20
CA ALA A 24 0.30 -2.35 -0.63
C ALA A 24 -1.15 -2.05 -0.24
N GLN A 25 -2.05 -2.69 -0.96
CA GLN A 25 -3.48 -2.66 -0.70
C GLN A 25 -3.90 -3.95 0.03
N ASP A 26 -4.84 -3.86 0.97
CA ASP A 26 -5.50 -5.03 1.56
C ASP A 26 -6.73 -5.48 0.73
N TYR A 27 -7.42 -6.52 1.20
CA TYR A 27 -8.61 -7.03 0.54
C TYR A 27 -9.75 -6.00 0.52
N ASP A 28 -9.90 -5.18 1.56
CA ASP A 28 -10.91 -4.13 1.67
C ASP A 28 -10.54 -2.85 0.89
N ALA A 29 -9.60 -2.96 -0.06
CA ALA A 29 -9.11 -1.88 -0.90
C ALA A 29 -8.47 -0.69 -0.13
N ASN A 30 -8.09 -0.87 1.13
CA ASN A 30 -7.32 0.12 1.88
C ASN A 30 -5.84 0.03 1.49
N TRP A 31 -5.23 1.18 1.23
CA TRP A 31 -3.80 1.29 0.97
C TRP A 31 -3.04 1.60 2.25
N PHE A 32 -1.87 0.97 2.40
CA PHE A 32 -0.99 1.16 3.53
C PHE A 32 0.46 1.35 3.10
N TRP A 33 1.12 2.30 3.75
CA TRP A 33 2.56 2.44 3.75
C TRP A 33 3.19 1.54 4.81
N TYR A 34 4.29 0.86 4.48
CA TYR A 34 5.08 0.05 5.40
C TYR A 34 6.56 0.44 5.33
N ASP A 35 7.27 0.39 6.45
CA ASP A 35 8.73 0.53 6.48
C ASP A 35 9.46 -0.74 6.02
N LYS A 36 8.91 -1.91 6.34
CA LYS A 36 9.43 -3.23 5.97
C LYS A 36 8.51 -3.93 4.96
N LYS A 37 9.05 -4.94 4.26
CA LYS A 37 8.28 -5.70 3.28
C LYS A 37 7.19 -6.52 3.98
N PRO A 38 5.89 -6.22 3.75
CA PRO A 38 4.83 -7.05 4.30
C PRO A 38 4.77 -8.43 3.64
N LYS A 39 4.22 -9.39 4.38
CA LYS A 39 3.88 -10.74 3.90
C LYS A 39 2.38 -10.94 3.97
N PRO A 40 1.77 -11.73 3.07
CA PRO A 40 0.35 -12.03 3.18
C PRO A 40 0.10 -12.79 4.49
N GLY A 41 -0.90 -12.35 5.26
CA GLY A 41 -1.29 -13.03 6.49
C GLY A 41 -1.98 -14.35 6.18
N VAL A 42 -1.51 -15.45 6.76
CA VAL A 42 -2.17 -16.76 6.62
C VAL A 42 -3.58 -16.66 7.22
N GLY A 43 -4.60 -16.86 6.39
CA GLY A 43 -6.00 -16.76 6.78
C GLY A 43 -6.49 -15.34 7.08
N ARG A 44 -5.80 -14.30 6.60
CA ARG A 44 -6.18 -12.90 6.79
C ARG A 44 -6.41 -12.20 5.45
N GLU A 45 -7.34 -11.27 5.46
CA GLU A 45 -7.70 -10.38 4.35
C GLU A 45 -6.73 -9.17 4.25
N GLY A 46 -5.45 -9.37 4.57
CA GLY A 46 -4.47 -8.29 4.57
C GLY A 46 -3.03 -8.71 4.89
N TRP A 47 -2.18 -7.69 4.95
CA TRP A 47 -0.74 -7.82 5.11
C TRP A 47 -0.32 -7.90 6.58
N VAL A 48 0.68 -8.72 6.86
CA VAL A 48 1.36 -8.82 8.15
C VAL A 48 2.80 -8.34 7.99
N VAL A 49 3.24 -7.53 8.94
CA VAL A 49 4.61 -7.07 9.08
C VAL A 49 5.20 -7.57 10.39
N GLU A 50 6.53 -7.51 10.54
CA GLU A 50 7.21 -7.87 11.78
C GLU A 50 6.77 -6.98 12.95
N ASP A 51 6.87 -7.48 14.19
CA ASP A 51 6.32 -6.80 15.39
C ASP A 51 6.82 -5.36 15.62
N ASP A 52 8.01 -5.01 15.11
CA ASP A 52 8.59 -3.66 15.24
C ASP A 52 8.38 -2.78 13.97
N SER A 53 7.54 -3.22 13.04
CA SER A 53 7.31 -2.51 11.78
C SER A 53 6.30 -1.37 11.92
N ARG A 54 6.53 -0.29 11.17
CA ARG A 54 5.61 0.84 11.05
C ARG A 54 4.67 0.62 9.88
N SER A 55 3.37 0.80 10.13
CA SER A 55 2.35 0.88 9.09
C SER A 55 1.51 2.13 9.25
N LYS A 56 1.07 2.71 8.12
CA LYS A 56 0.17 3.88 8.11
C LYS A 56 -0.80 3.77 6.95
N VAL A 57 -2.08 4.07 7.19
CA VAL A 57 -3.08 4.16 6.13
C VAL A 57 -2.72 5.28 5.17
N ALA A 58 -2.59 4.94 3.89
CA ALA A 58 -2.30 5.85 2.80
C ALA A 58 -3.58 6.40 2.17
N LYS A 59 -4.54 5.51 1.87
CA LYS A 59 -5.82 5.83 1.24
C LYS A 59 -6.86 4.80 1.68
N ARG A 60 -8.10 5.25 1.92
CA ARG A 60 -9.26 4.38 2.13
C ARG A 60 -10.20 4.53 0.93
N PRO A 61 -10.85 3.45 0.49
CA PRO A 61 -11.83 3.56 -0.58
C PRO A 61 -13.04 4.35 -0.10
N THR A 62 -13.64 5.15 -0.99
CA THR A 62 -14.86 5.94 -0.69
C THR A 62 -16.12 5.07 -0.67
N SER A 63 -16.04 3.85 -1.22
CA SER A 63 -17.11 2.85 -1.24
C SER A 63 -16.57 1.50 -0.80
N ARG A 64 -17.44 0.61 -0.35
CA ARG A 64 -17.05 -0.76 0.03
C ARG A 64 -16.63 -1.53 -1.23
N ALA A 65 -15.32 -1.65 -1.44
CA ALA A 65 -14.71 -2.36 -2.56
C ALA A 65 -13.87 -3.52 -2.01
N ALA A 66 -13.91 -4.65 -2.70
CA ALA A 66 -13.05 -5.79 -2.42
C ALA A 66 -12.05 -5.96 -3.56
N ASN A 67 -10.75 -6.05 -3.25
CA ASN A 67 -9.72 -6.39 -4.20
C ASN A 67 -9.25 -7.83 -3.99
N SER A 68 -9.80 -8.82 -4.70
CA SER A 68 -9.32 -10.20 -4.60
C SER A 68 -7.87 -10.38 -5.09
N ALA A 69 -7.33 -9.43 -5.87
CA ALA A 69 -5.97 -9.40 -6.37
C ALA A 69 -5.03 -8.53 -5.51
N TRP A 70 -5.40 -8.20 -4.27
CA TRP A 70 -4.65 -7.32 -3.37
C TRP A 70 -3.17 -7.72 -3.21
N HIS A 71 -2.86 -9.02 -3.25
CA HIS A 71 -1.50 -9.54 -3.23
C HIS A 71 -0.58 -8.97 -4.33
N GLY A 72 -1.13 -8.67 -5.51
CA GLY A 72 -0.39 -8.11 -6.65
C GLY A 72 -0.11 -6.61 -6.54
N THR A 73 -0.65 -5.94 -5.51
CA THR A 73 -0.48 -4.50 -5.31
C THR A 73 0.77 -4.14 -4.53
N LEU A 74 1.53 -5.12 -4.04
CA LEU A 74 2.75 -4.89 -3.27
C LEU A 74 3.82 -4.24 -4.14
N GLN A 75 4.15 -3.00 -3.80
CA GLN A 75 5.13 -2.16 -4.50
C GLN A 75 6.24 -1.74 -3.54
N ALA A 76 7.50 -1.83 -3.99
CA ALA A 76 8.62 -1.20 -3.32
C ALA A 76 8.68 0.28 -3.69
N LYS A 77 9.19 1.11 -2.78
CA LYS A 77 9.48 2.52 -3.06
C LYS A 77 10.42 2.60 -4.27
N PRO A 78 10.09 3.38 -5.30
CA PRO A 78 11.00 3.56 -6.42
C PRO A 78 12.31 4.14 -5.89
N ALA A 79 13.43 3.60 -6.36
CA ALA A 79 14.72 4.23 -6.13
C ALA A 79 14.64 5.66 -6.70
N PRO A 80 15.26 6.66 -6.03
CA PRO A 80 15.40 7.97 -6.64
C PRO A 80 16.06 7.77 -7.99
N VAL A 81 15.36 8.15 -9.07
CA VAL A 81 15.94 8.12 -10.41
C VAL A 81 17.10 9.10 -10.38
N GLY A 82 18.32 8.58 -10.37
CA GLY A 82 19.52 9.34 -10.08
C GLY A 82 20.71 8.80 -10.85
N LEU A 83 20.97 9.47 -11.97
CA LEU A 83 22.30 9.81 -12.50
C LEU A 83 23.28 8.63 -12.64
N ASP A 84 23.23 7.98 -13.81
CA ASP A 84 24.47 7.57 -14.48
C ASP A 84 24.98 8.77 -15.29
#